data_AF-A0A0P0NEF2-F1
#
_entry.id   AF-A0A0P0NEF2-F1
#
_cell.length_a   1.000
_cell.length_b   1.000
_cell.length_c   1.000
_cell.angle_alpha   90.00
_cell.angle_beta   90.00
_cell.angle_gamma   90.00
#
_symmetry.space_group_name_H-M   'P 1'
#
loop_
_entity.id
_entity.type
_entity.pdbx_description
1 polymer ?
#
loop_
_entity_poly.entity_id
_entity_poly.type
_entity_poly.pdbx_seq_one_letter_code
_entity_poly.pdbx_strand_id
1 'polypeptide(L)'
;MESITAYLISFLSALLFLLLAAVIANVIKFEGGSNPKDPQSRKTWFWILAILNPAFGFLLGYFLFKPNGNIMVVNDYVFALSMGTVIGFFLYLIIGFTMSKVFANGKIGHWF
;
A
#
# COMPACT_ATOMS: atom_id res chain seq x y z
N MET A 1 1.17 -9.64 22.49
CA MET A 1 0.10 -9.70 21.45
C MET A 1 -0.01 -8.38 20.70
N GLU A 2 0.09 -7.24 21.38
CA GLU A 2 0.00 -5.91 20.74
C GLU A 2 0.92 -5.70 19.52
N SER A 3 2.17 -6.15 19.57
CA SER A 3 3.09 -6.03 18.42
C SER A 3 2.60 -6.80 17.18
N ILE A 4 1.91 -7.93 17.36
CA ILE A 4 1.31 -8.67 16.24
C ILE A 4 0.20 -7.83 15.60
N THR A 5 -0.64 -7.18 16.42
CA THR A 5 -1.68 -6.27 15.94
C THR A 5 -1.08 -5.14 15.10
N ALA A 6 0.03 -4.55 15.54
CA ALA A 6 0.75 -3.51 14.79
C ALA A 6 1.19 -4.00 13.39
N TYR A 7 1.81 -5.18 13.31
CA TYR A 7 2.22 -5.77 12.03
C TYR A 7 1.02 -6.10 11.13
N LEU A 8 -0.07 -6.62 11.72
CA LEU A 8 -1.30 -6.92 10.99
C LEU A 8 -1.91 -5.66 10.37
N ILE A 9 -1.93 -4.55 11.10
CA ILE A 9 -2.43 -3.27 10.59
C ILE A 9 -1.64 -2.81 9.37
N SER A 10 -0.31 -2.79 9.45
CA SER A 10 0.53 -2.37 8.32
C SER A 10 0.41 -3.32 7.13
N PHE A 11 0.30 -4.63 7.37
CA PHE A 11 0.10 -5.63 6.33
C PHE A 11 -1.25 -5.47 5.63
N LEU A 12 -2.34 -5.35 6.39
CA LEU A 12 -3.69 -5.19 5.84
C LEU A 12 -3.83 -3.85 5.11
N SER A 13 -3.22 -2.78 5.62
CA SER A 13 -3.16 -1.49 4.93
C SER A 13 -2.47 -1.63 3.57
N ALA A 14 -1.32 -2.32 3.51
CA ALA A 14 -0.60 -2.54 2.25
C ALA A 14 -1.44 -3.30 1.23
N LEU A 15 -2.11 -4.39 1.64
CA LEU A 15 -2.99 -5.15 0.76
C LEU A 15 -4.20 -4.34 0.29
N LEU A 16 -4.82 -3.56 1.18
CA LEU A 16 -5.95 -2.70 0.86
C LEU A 16 -5.57 -1.65 -0.18
N PHE A 17 -4.44 -0.97 0.01
CA PHE A 17 -3.97 0.04 -0.94
C PHE A 17 -3.57 -0.56 -2.27
N LEU A 18 -3.00 -1.77 -2.27
CA LEU A 18 -2.65 -2.46 -3.50
C LEU A 18 -3.91 -2.84 -4.29
N LEU A 19 -4.94 -3.32 -3.59
CA LEU A 19 -6.25 -3.59 -4.19
C LEU A 19 -6.87 -2.31 -4.77
N LEU A 20 -6.82 -1.19 -4.03
CA LEU A 20 -7.28 0.11 -4.51
C LEU A 20 -6.55 0.54 -5.78
N ALA A 21 -5.22 0.38 -5.83
CA ALA A 21 -4.45 0.66 -7.03
C ALA A 21 -4.95 -0.18 -8.22
N ALA A 22 -5.35 -1.43 -7.97
CA ALA A 22 -5.73 -2.35 -9.03
C ALA A 22 -7.10 -2.00 -9.58
N VAL A 23 -8.02 -1.62 -8.68
CA VAL A 23 -9.32 -1.07 -9.04
C VAL A 23 -9.15 0.21 -9.87
N ILE A 24 -8.34 1.18 -9.40
CA ILE A 24 -8.11 2.43 -10.12
C ILE A 24 -7.51 2.15 -11.50
N ALA A 25 -6.50 1.27 -11.59
CA ALA A 25 -5.89 0.91 -12.88
C ALA A 25 -6.92 0.35 -13.88
N ASN A 26 -7.90 -0.42 -13.40
CA ASN A 26 -8.96 -0.99 -14.23
C ASN A 26 -10.06 0.02 -14.61
N VAL A 27 -10.38 0.95 -13.72
CA VAL A 27 -11.37 2.03 -13.95
C VAL A 27 -10.85 3.07 -14.94
N ILE A 28 -9.53 3.31 -14.98
CA ILE A 28 -8.92 4.19 -15.98
C ILE A 28 -9.22 3.66 -17.39
N LYS A 29 -9.95 4.46 -18.17
CA LYS A 29 -10.35 4.14 -19.54
C LYS A 29 -9.11 4.00 -20.43
N PHE A 30 -9.20 3.11 -21.40
CA PHE A 30 -8.15 2.96 -22.40
C PHE A 30 -8.22 4.14 -23.38
N GLU A 31 -7.09 4.77 -23.66
CA GLU A 31 -6.97 5.79 -24.70
C GLU A 31 -6.21 5.18 -25.89
N GLY A 32 -6.83 5.18 -27.06
CA GLY A 32 -6.17 4.79 -28.31
C GLY A 32 -5.49 6.00 -28.97
N GLY A 33 -4.56 5.74 -29.91
CA GLY A 33 -3.90 6.79 -30.70
C GLY A 33 -2.38 6.82 -30.50
N SER A 34 -1.73 7.85 -31.04
CA SER A 34 -0.26 7.99 -31.04
C SER A 34 0.33 8.53 -29.72
N ASN A 35 -0.50 9.06 -28.82
CA ASN A 35 -0.05 9.60 -27.53
C ASN A 35 -1.07 9.33 -26.39
N PRO A 36 -1.25 8.06 -25.99
CA PRO A 36 -2.20 7.69 -24.93
C PRO A 36 -1.69 8.12 -23.55
N LYS A 37 -2.55 8.76 -22.75
CA LYS A 37 -2.19 9.23 -21.40
C LYS A 37 -2.53 8.20 -20.31
N ASP A 38 -3.32 7.18 -20.64
CA ASP A 38 -3.78 6.19 -19.67
C ASP A 38 -2.66 5.41 -18.96
N PRO A 39 -1.55 5.00 -19.60
CA PRO A 39 -0.48 4.29 -18.89
C PRO A 39 0.19 5.18 -17.83
N GLN A 40 0.45 6.44 -18.18
CA GLN A 40 1.05 7.41 -17.26
C GLN A 40 0.12 7.71 -16.07
N SER A 41 -1.19 7.78 -16.31
CA SER A 41 -2.18 7.96 -15.26
C SER A 41 -2.18 6.78 -14.28
N ARG A 42 -2.16 5.53 -14.77
CA ARG A 42 -2.09 4.32 -13.92
C ARG A 42 -0.84 4.31 -13.04
N LYS A 43 0.31 4.65 -13.63
CA LYS A 43 1.58 4.76 -12.90
C LYS A 43 1.54 5.84 -11.83
N THR A 44 1.00 7.01 -12.16
CA THR A 44 0.86 8.12 -11.21
C THR A 44 0.01 7.69 -10.00
N TRP A 45 -1.14 7.04 -10.23
CA TRP A 45 -1.99 6.56 -9.15
C TRP A 45 -1.35 5.47 -8.29
N PHE A 46 -0.60 4.54 -8.89
CA PHE A 46 0.14 3.53 -8.14
C PHE A 46 1.13 4.19 -7.16
N TRP A 47 1.93 5.15 -7.63
CA TRP A 47 2.91 5.83 -6.77
C TRP A 47 2.27 6.74 -5.71
N ILE A 48 1.16 7.41 -6.03
CA ILE A 48 0.38 8.16 -5.02
C ILE A 48 -0.07 7.22 -3.90
N LEU A 49 -0.63 6.06 -4.24
CA LEU A 49 -1.08 5.08 -3.27
C LEU A 49 0.08 4.41 -2.52
N ALA A 50 1.23 4.23 -3.16
CA ALA A 50 2.44 3.72 -2.54
C ALA A 50 2.90 4.62 -1.38
N ILE A 51 2.83 5.95 -1.57
CA ILE A 51 3.20 6.93 -0.54
C ILE A 51 2.08 7.11 0.50
N LEU A 52 0.82 7.05 0.08
CA LEU A 52 -0.31 7.23 0.97
C LEU A 52 -0.50 6.03 1.93
N ASN A 53 -0.20 4.81 1.49
CA ASN A 53 -0.27 3.59 2.29
C ASN A 53 0.48 3.70 3.64
N PRO A 54 1.80 3.98 3.70
CA PRO A 54 2.52 4.03 4.97
C PRO A 54 2.01 5.14 5.89
N ALA A 55 1.62 6.30 5.33
CA ALA A 55 1.02 7.37 6.11
C ALA A 55 -0.31 6.93 6.73
N PHE A 56 -1.21 6.35 5.92
CA PHE A 56 -2.51 5.87 6.38
C PHE A 56 -2.38 4.74 7.41
N GLY A 57 -1.59 3.71 7.10
CA GLY A 57 -1.39 2.55 7.98
C GLY A 57 -0.79 2.94 9.33
N PHE A 58 0.21 3.83 9.33
CA PHE A 58 0.81 4.32 10.57
C PHE A 58 -0.19 5.17 11.38
N LEU A 59 -0.87 6.13 10.76
CA LEU A 59 -1.84 6.99 11.46
C LEU A 59 -2.99 6.18 12.04
N LEU A 60 -3.53 5.23 11.27
CA LEU A 60 -4.58 4.32 11.72
C LEU A 60 -4.09 3.49 12.91
N GLY A 61 -2.91 2.87 12.81
CA GLY A 61 -2.34 2.09 13.90
C GLY A 61 -2.03 2.91 15.16
N TYR A 62 -1.56 4.15 15.00
CA TYR A 62 -1.16 5.00 16.11
C TYR A 62 -2.34 5.64 16.85
N PHE A 63 -3.37 6.07 16.12
CA PHE A 63 -4.50 6.79 16.73
C PHE A 63 -5.68 5.90 17.11
N LEU A 64 -5.93 4.80 16.38
CA LEU A 64 -7.11 3.97 16.61
C LEU A 64 -6.81 2.65 17.33
N PHE A 65 -5.63 2.07 17.11
CA PHE A 65 -5.30 0.72 17.58
C PHE A 65 -4.17 0.67 18.60
N LYS A 66 -3.63 1.84 18.98
CA LYS A 66 -2.60 1.91 20.00
C LYS A 66 -3.16 1.40 21.33
N PRO A 67 -2.52 0.41 21.96
CA PRO A 67 -3.00 -0.16 23.19
C PRO A 67 -2.91 0.84 24.35
N ASN A 68 -3.86 0.73 25.27
CA ASN A 68 -3.76 1.37 26.57
C ASN A 68 -2.95 0.46 27.50
N GLY A 69 -1.82 0.93 28.01
CA GLY A 69 -0.93 0.12 28.84
C GLY A 69 0.27 0.89 29.37
N ASN A 70 1.17 0.19 30.05
CA ASN A 70 2.44 0.75 30.50
C ASN A 70 3.26 1.24 29.29
N ILE A 71 4.12 2.24 29.53
CA ILE A 71 4.99 2.86 28.52
C ILE A 71 5.81 1.83 27.74
N MET A 72 6.22 0.73 28.37
CA MET A 72 6.94 -0.36 27.71
C MET A 72 6.09 -1.04 26.62
N VAL A 73 4.83 -1.37 26.92
CA VAL A 73 3.89 -1.99 25.96
C VAL A 73 3.60 -1.06 24.80
N VAL A 74 3.43 0.24 25.10
CA VAL A 74 3.20 1.27 24.10
C VAL A 74 4.43 1.44 23.19
N ASN A 75 5.63 1.49 23.77
CA ASN A 75 6.86 1.64 23.00
C ASN A 75 7.11 0.44 22.09
N ASP A 76 6.90 -0.78 22.60
CA ASP A 76 7.03 -2.02 21.81
C ASP A 76 6.02 -2.05 20.65
N TYR A 77 4.78 -1.59 20.90
CA TYR A 77 3.76 -1.47 19.85
C TYR A 77 4.15 -0.43 18.80
N VAL A 78 4.56 0.77 19.20
CA VAL A 78 4.92 1.85 18.26
C VAL A 78 6.17 1.49 17.45
N PHE A 79 7.14 0.80 18.07
CA PHE A 79 8.29 0.26 17.36
C PHE A 79 7.88 -0.78 16.31
N ALA A 80 7.03 -1.75 16.70
CA ALA A 80 6.49 -2.75 15.78
C ALA A 80 5.66 -2.11 14.67
N LEU A 81 4.86 -1.08 14.95
CA LEU A 81 4.09 -0.33 13.96
C LEU A 81 5.00 0.40 12.97
N SER A 82 6.07 1.02 13.47
CA SER A 82 7.05 1.72 12.62
C SER A 82 7.75 0.74 11.67
N MET A 83 8.24 -0.38 12.21
CA MET A 83 8.84 -1.46 11.42
C MET A 83 7.84 -2.07 10.43
N GLY A 84 6.62 -2.33 10.89
CA GLY A 84 5.53 -2.85 10.08
C GLY A 84 5.19 -1.92 8.92
N THR A 85 5.17 -0.61 9.13
CA THR A 85 4.93 0.39 8.07
C THR A 85 6.00 0.35 7.00
N VAL A 86 7.28 0.25 7.38
CA VAL A 86 8.40 0.12 6.43
C VAL A 86 8.27 -1.19 5.64
N ILE A 87 8.02 -2.31 6.33
CA ILE A 87 7.84 -3.63 5.71
C ILE A 87 6.63 -3.62 4.76
N GLY A 88 5.51 -3.03 5.19
CA GLY A 88 4.28 -2.92 4.41
C GLY A 88 4.46 -2.09 3.14
N PHE A 89 5.27 -1.03 3.19
CA PHE A 89 5.63 -0.24 2.01
C PHE A 89 6.41 -1.10 0.99
N PHE A 90 7.44 -1.82 1.43
CA PHE A 90 8.17 -2.70 0.52
C PHE A 90 7.31 -3.85 0.00
N LEU A 91 6.44 -4.41 0.83
CA LEU A 91 5.49 -5.45 0.44
C LEU A 91 4.54 -4.95 -0.67
N TYR A 92 4.02 -3.73 -0.53
CA TYR A 92 3.23 -3.08 -1.59
C TYR A 92 4.02 -2.99 -2.91
N LEU A 93 5.28 -2.53 -2.87
CA LEU A 93 6.11 -2.39 -4.06
C LEU A 93 6.43 -3.74 -4.72
N ILE A 94 6.82 -4.74 -3.92
CA ILE A 94 7.21 -6.06 -4.42
C ILE A 94 6.00 -6.75 -5.07
N ILE A 95 4.84 -6.74 -4.41
CA ILE A 95 3.64 -7.37 -4.98
C ILE A 95 3.14 -6.57 -6.18
N GLY A 96 3.11 -5.24 -6.11
CA GLY A 96 2.72 -4.38 -7.23
C GLY A 96 3.58 -4.56 -8.48
N PHE A 97 4.90 -4.68 -8.30
CA PHE A 97 5.83 -5.02 -9.36
C PHE A 97 5.59 -6.44 -9.89
N THR A 98 5.42 -7.43 -9.01
CA THR A 98 5.14 -8.81 -9.42
C THR A 98 3.86 -8.88 -10.26
N MET A 99 2.81 -8.16 -9.85
CA MET A 99 1.56 -8.06 -10.60
C MET A 99 1.73 -7.38 -11.95
N SER A 100 2.59 -6.36 -12.09
CA SER A 100 2.84 -5.76 -13.41
C SER A 100 3.50 -6.75 -14.39
N LYS A 101 4.30 -7.69 -13.88
CA LYS A 101 4.89 -8.77 -14.68
C LYS A 101 3.89 -9.90 -14.99
N VAL A 102 3.09 -10.32 -14.02
CA VAL A 102 2.08 -11.38 -14.21
C VAL A 102 0.99 -10.93 -15.19
N PHE A 103 0.56 -9.67 -15.10
CA PHE A 103 -0.48 -9.09 -15.95
C PHE A 103 0.08 -8.17 -17.04
N ALA A 104 1.23 -8.54 -17.64
CA ALA A 104 1.97 -7.70 -18.59
C ALA A 104 1.14 -7.19 -19.78
N ASN A 105 0.14 -7.96 -20.24
CA ASN A 105 -0.73 -7.59 -21.37
C ASN A 105 -2.00 -6.82 -20.95
N GLY A 106 -2.21 -6.62 -19.65
CA GLY A 106 -3.39 -5.97 -19.09
C GLY A 106 -3.10 -4.55 -18.59
N LYS A 107 -4.15 -3.86 -18.14
CA LYS A 107 -4.04 -2.49 -17.58
C LYS A 107 -3.08 -2.42 -16.39
N ILE A 108 -3.08 -3.46 -15.55
CA ILE A 108 -2.19 -3.63 -14.39
C ILE A 108 -0.72 -3.77 -14.84
N GLY A 109 -0.43 -4.30 -16.03
CA GLY A 109 0.94 -4.39 -16.54
C GLY A 109 1.66 -3.04 -16.67
N HIS A 110 0.89 -1.95 -16.80
CA HIS A 110 1.42 -0.62 -17.10
C HIS A 110 1.32 0.37 -15.92
N TRP A 111 0.97 -0.10 -14.72
CA TRP A 111 0.82 0.75 -13.53
C TRP A 111 2.11 0.97 -12.72
N PHE A 112 3.22 0.37 -13.14
CA PHE A 112 4.51 0.38 -12.43
C PHE A 112 5.58 0.90 -13.39
#